data_AF-A0A921BF37-F1
#
_entry.id   AF-A0A921BF37-F1
#
_cell.length_a   1.000
_cell.length_b   1.000
_cell.length_c   1.000
_cell.angle_alpha   90.00
_cell.angle_beta   90.00
_cell.angle_gamma   90.00
#
_symmetry.space_group_name_H-M   'P 1'
#
loop_
_entity.id
_entity.type
_entity.pdbx_description
1 polymer ?
#
loop_
_entity_poly.entity_id
_entity_poly.type
_entity_poly.pdbx_seq_one_letter_code
_entity_poly.pdbx_strand_id
1 'polypeptide(L)'
;MHTDAINHEPGITFIQTGQQIPGRPCIGSWFAYGLGSMNEDLPTFVVMNAEKSHPKSGVQAISAKLWSAGFLSPEYAGVGLRGGLNPFCICVTPTVSLGMFVEKCLTG
;
A
#
# COMPACT_ATOMS: atom_id res chain seq x y z
N MET A 1 13.43 -0.45 18.70
CA MET A 1 12.05 0.06 18.63
C MET A 1 11.37 -0.22 19.96
N HIS A 2 10.69 0.77 20.53
CA HIS A 2 9.92 0.67 21.77
C HIS A 2 8.52 1.22 21.52
N THR A 3 7.49 0.59 22.07
CA THR A 3 6.08 1.01 21.90
C THR A 3 5.32 0.81 23.20
N ASP A 4 4.47 1.77 23.54
CA ASP A 4 3.54 1.69 24.68
C ASP A 4 2.20 1.05 24.28
N ALA A 5 2.06 0.63 23.02
CA ALA A 5 0.86 -0.03 22.53
C ALA A 5 0.71 -1.43 23.14
N ILE A 6 -0.32 -1.61 23.96
CA ILE A 6 -0.67 -2.91 24.54
C ILE A 6 -1.43 -3.79 23.53
N ASN A 7 -2.16 -3.16 22.62
CA ASN A 7 -2.98 -3.83 21.62
C ASN A 7 -2.26 -3.96 20.26
N HIS A 8 -2.66 -4.97 19.49
CA HIS A 8 -2.02 -5.26 18.20
C HIS A 8 -2.34 -4.21 17.12
N GLU A 9 -3.55 -3.66 17.01
CA GLU A 9 -3.85 -2.64 15.99
C GLU A 9 -3.05 -1.32 16.19
N PRO A 10 -2.97 -0.74 17.40
CA PRO A 10 -2.12 0.42 17.64
C PRO A 10 -0.63 0.11 17.49
N GLY A 11 -0.20 -1.11 17.84
CA GLY A 11 1.18 -1.56 17.65
C GLY A 11 1.58 -1.63 16.17
N ILE A 12 0.73 -2.22 15.33
CA ILE A 12 0.98 -2.30 13.87
C ILE A 12 0.97 -0.90 13.25
N THR A 13 0.03 -0.04 13.67
CA THR A 13 -0.04 1.35 13.20
C THR A 13 1.22 2.13 13.58
N PHE A 14 1.74 1.92 14.79
CA PHE A 14 2.99 2.54 15.25
C PHE A 14 4.20 2.06 14.45
N ILE A 15 4.27 0.77 14.13
CA ILE A 15 5.36 0.24 13.29
C ILE A 15 5.32 0.85 11.89
N GLN A 16 4.14 0.99 11.32
CA GLN A 16 3.98 1.51 9.96
C GLN A 16 4.14 3.03 9.87
N THR A 17 3.65 3.79 10.85
CA THR A 17 3.49 5.25 10.74
C THR A 17 4.26 6.05 11.79
N GLY A 18 4.88 5.37 12.76
CA GLY A 18 5.53 5.98 13.91
C GLY A 18 4.56 6.55 14.96
N GLN A 19 3.24 6.35 14.82
CA GLN A 19 2.21 6.79 15.78
C GLN A 19 1.15 5.70 15.98
N GLN A 20 0.56 5.66 17.17
CA GLN A 20 -0.50 4.69 17.49
C GLN A 20 -1.85 5.08 16.87
N ILE A 21 -2.05 6.36 16.54
CA ILE A 21 -3.27 6.87 15.91
C ILE A 21 -3.07 6.87 14.38
N PRO A 22 -4.00 6.26 13.60
CA PRO A 22 -3.90 6.22 12.15
C PRO A 22 -4.10 7.62 11.53
N GLY A 23 -3.58 7.81 10.32
CA GLY A 23 -3.73 9.05 9.53
C GLY A 23 -2.41 9.69 9.12
N ARG A 24 -1.28 9.19 9.62
CA ARG A 24 0.05 9.59 9.16
C ARG A 24 0.52 8.72 8.00
N PRO A 25 1.41 9.23 7.14
CA PRO A 25 1.99 8.46 6.07
C PRO A 25 2.72 7.25 6.63
N CYS A 26 2.58 6.10 5.98
CA CYS A 26 3.36 4.93 6.34
C CYS A 26 4.83 5.11 5.94
N ILE A 27 5.70 4.24 6.45
CA ILE A 27 7.12 4.23 6.13
C ILE A 27 7.38 4.10 4.61
N GLY A 28 6.57 3.32 3.90
CA GLY A 28 6.64 3.19 2.44
C GLY A 28 6.34 4.51 1.73
N SER A 29 5.32 5.25 2.19
CA SER A 29 4.99 6.58 1.66
C SER A 29 6.08 7.61 1.92
N TRP A 30 6.76 7.54 3.08
CA TRP A 30 7.91 8.40 3.35
C TRP A 30 9.09 8.11 2.43
N PHE A 31 9.38 6.84 2.16
CA PHE A 31 10.41 6.47 1.18
C PHE A 31 10.03 6.94 -0.22
N ALA A 32 8.78 6.74 -0.63
CA ALA A 32 8.33 7.16 -1.94
C ALA A 32 8.38 8.69 -2.13
N TYR A 33 8.00 9.44 -1.11
CA TYR A 33 8.07 10.91 -1.11
C TYR A 33 9.51 11.44 -1.07
N GLY A 34 10.35 10.87 -0.20
CA GLY A 34 11.70 11.38 0.05
C GLY A 34 12.74 10.94 -0.97
N LEU A 35 12.64 9.70 -1.46
CA LEU A 35 13.62 9.10 -2.37
C LEU A 35 13.10 8.98 -3.82
N GLY A 36 11.79 9.03 -4.02
CA GLY A 36 11.19 8.79 -5.33
C GLY A 36 11.32 7.34 -5.80
N SER A 37 11.06 7.12 -7.09
CA SER A 37 11.25 5.84 -7.78
C SER A 37 12.37 5.96 -8.80
N MET A 38 13.20 4.92 -8.92
CA MET A 38 14.14 4.77 -10.04
C MET A 38 13.47 4.18 -11.29
N ASN A 39 12.19 3.82 -11.20
CA ASN A 39 11.41 3.23 -12.28
C ASN A 39 10.09 3.99 -12.45
N GLU A 40 9.82 4.44 -13.68
CA GLU A 40 8.60 5.15 -14.04
C GLU A 40 7.45 4.21 -14.43
N ASP A 41 7.75 2.96 -14.82
CA ASP A 41 6.79 1.95 -15.24
C ASP A 41 6.21 1.13 -14.06
N LEU A 42 6.80 1.22 -12.84
CA LEU A 42 6.40 0.44 -11.67
C LEU A 42 6.07 1.33 -10.45
N PRO A 43 5.15 0.88 -9.56
CA PRO A 43 4.91 1.55 -8.29
C PRO A 43 6.17 1.64 -7.43
N THR A 44 6.35 2.75 -6.71
CA THR A 44 7.52 2.96 -5.84
C THR A 44 7.64 1.91 -4.73
N PHE A 45 6.50 1.42 -4.23
CA PHE A 45 6.46 0.25 -3.37
C PHE A 45 5.13 -0.50 -3.48
N VAL A 46 5.17 -1.78 -3.15
CA VAL A 46 4.01 -2.69 -3.22
C VAL A 46 3.77 -3.34 -1.86
N VAL A 47 2.52 -3.75 -1.61
CA VAL A 47 2.09 -4.38 -0.37
C VAL A 47 1.47 -5.73 -0.68
N MET A 48 1.96 -6.78 -0.05
CA MET A 48 1.42 -8.12 -0.20
C MET A 48 0.58 -8.49 1.02
N ASN A 49 -0.70 -8.79 0.79
CA ASN A 49 -1.60 -9.25 1.84
C ASN A 49 -1.73 -10.76 1.78
N ALA A 50 -1.69 -11.42 2.94
CA ALA A 50 -1.90 -12.85 3.03
C ALA A 50 -3.33 -13.22 2.61
N GLU A 51 -3.45 -14.29 1.83
CA GLU A 51 -4.75 -14.88 1.53
C GLU A 51 -5.31 -15.60 2.75
N LYS A 52 -6.63 -15.56 2.91
CA LYS A 52 -7.30 -16.19 4.03
C LYS A 52 -7.30 -17.70 3.82
N SER A 53 -6.74 -18.45 4.77
CA SER A 53 -6.79 -19.92 4.76
C SER A 53 -8.19 -20.48 5.04
N HIS A 54 -9.10 -19.68 5.64
CA HIS A 54 -10.46 -20.10 5.96
C HIS A 54 -11.50 -19.04 5.55
N PRO A 55 -12.52 -19.37 4.74
CA PRO A 55 -13.48 -18.39 4.21
C PRO A 55 -14.36 -17.73 5.28
N LYS A 56 -14.46 -18.34 6.46
CA LYS A 56 -15.22 -17.85 7.63
C LYS A 56 -14.35 -17.29 8.76
N SER A 57 -13.03 -17.20 8.56
CA SER A 57 -12.14 -16.57 9.55
C SER A 57 -12.57 -15.12 9.75
N GLY A 58 -12.86 -14.75 11.00
CA GLY A 58 -13.22 -13.39 11.39
C GLY A 58 -12.19 -12.41 10.86
N VAL A 59 -12.68 -11.37 10.19
CA VAL A 59 -11.84 -10.43 9.44
C VAL A 59 -11.10 -9.52 10.41
N GLN A 60 -9.92 -9.93 10.88
CA GLN A 60 -8.83 -8.98 11.12
C GLN A 60 -8.09 -8.78 9.80
N ALA A 61 -8.80 -8.32 8.77
CA ALA A 61 -8.14 -7.92 7.53
C ALA A 61 -7.27 -6.72 7.86
N ILE A 62 -5.96 -6.92 7.72
CA ILE A 62 -4.98 -5.86 7.62
C ILE A 62 -5.55 -4.80 6.67
N SER A 63 -5.77 -3.61 7.21
CA SER A 63 -6.48 -2.53 6.52
C SER A 63 -5.53 -1.76 5.63
N ALA A 64 -6.02 -1.28 4.47
CA ALA A 64 -5.26 -0.39 3.59
C ALA A 64 -4.83 0.93 4.24
N LYS A 65 -5.40 1.26 5.40
CA LYS A 65 -4.94 2.36 6.26
C LYS A 65 -3.47 2.22 6.67
N LEU A 66 -2.93 1.00 6.73
CA LEU A 66 -1.56 0.74 7.16
C LEU A 66 -0.51 1.10 6.10
N TRP A 67 -0.89 1.23 4.84
CA TRP A 67 -0.02 1.66 3.75
C TRP A 67 -0.53 2.93 3.03
N SER A 68 -1.25 3.76 3.77
CA SER A 68 -1.79 5.02 3.27
C SER A 68 -0.73 6.11 3.19
N ALA A 69 -0.87 6.99 2.20
CA ALA A 69 -0.11 8.24 2.09
C ALA A 69 -0.43 9.25 3.21
N GLY A 70 -1.50 9.04 3.98
CA GLY A 70 -1.91 9.98 5.03
C GLY A 70 -2.25 11.35 4.42
N PHE A 71 -1.51 12.38 4.84
CA PHE A 71 -1.63 13.75 4.30
C PHE A 71 -0.76 14.02 3.06
N LEU A 72 0.10 13.08 2.64
CA LEU A 72 0.85 13.21 1.39
C LEU A 72 -0.06 12.96 0.18
N SER A 73 0.41 13.33 -1.01
CA SER A 73 -0.32 13.05 -2.25
C SER A 73 -0.66 11.55 -2.37
N PRO A 74 -1.86 11.17 -2.83
CA PRO A 74 -2.27 9.77 -2.96
C PRO A 74 -1.35 8.94 -3.86
N GLU A 75 -0.54 9.56 -4.73
CA GLU A 75 0.49 8.88 -5.53
C GLU A 75 1.54 8.13 -4.69
N TYR A 76 1.71 8.51 -3.42
CA TYR A 76 2.64 7.86 -2.48
C TYR A 76 1.98 6.74 -1.66
N ALA A 77 0.74 6.35 -1.96
CA ALA A 77 0.07 5.24 -1.28
C ALA A 77 0.57 3.88 -1.82
N GLY A 78 0.60 2.87 -0.96
CA GLY A 78 1.06 1.53 -1.34
C GLY A 78 0.10 0.81 -2.28
N VAL A 79 0.63 0.14 -3.30
CA VAL A 79 -0.16 -0.67 -4.22
C VAL A 79 -0.28 -2.09 -3.69
N GLY A 80 -1.51 -2.52 -3.38
CA GLY A 80 -1.80 -3.87 -2.88
C GLY A 80 -1.73 -4.91 -3.99
N LEU A 81 -0.92 -5.94 -3.79
CA LEU A 81 -0.88 -7.14 -4.62
C LEU A 81 -1.96 -8.13 -4.20
N ARG A 82 -2.60 -8.77 -5.19
CA ARG A 82 -3.59 -9.83 -5.02
C ARG A 82 -3.14 -11.09 -5.77
N GLY A 83 -3.56 -12.26 -5.28
CA GLY A 83 -3.40 -13.50 -6.04
C GLY A 83 -4.26 -13.50 -7.31
N GLY A 84 -3.79 -14.21 -8.34
CA GLY A 84 -4.51 -14.40 -9.60
C GLY A 84 -3.81 -13.79 -10.82
N LEU A 85 -4.49 -13.83 -11.96
CA LEU A 85 -3.96 -13.38 -13.26
C LEU A 85 -3.74 -11.85 -13.34
N ASN A 86 -4.38 -11.09 -12.45
CA ASN A 86 -4.25 -9.64 -12.36
C ASN A 86 -3.75 -9.29 -10.94
N PRO A 87 -2.42 -9.23 -10.73
CA PRO A 87 -1.87 -9.12 -9.40
C PRO A 87 -1.99 -7.71 -8.81
N PHE A 88 -2.29 -6.69 -9.61
CA PHE A 88 -2.37 -5.30 -9.15
C PHE A 88 -3.82 -4.90 -8.83
N CYS A 89 -4.06 -4.46 -7.59
CA CYS A 89 -5.28 -3.71 -7.27
C CYS A 89 -4.99 -2.21 -7.44
N ILE A 90 -5.36 -1.64 -8.59
CA ILE A 90 -5.27 -0.18 -8.82
C ILE A 90 -6.38 0.49 -8.00
N CYS A 91 -6.06 0.97 -6.80
CA CYS A 91 -6.89 1.95 -6.11
C CYS A 91 -6.68 3.30 -6.80
N VAL A 92 -7.47 3.51 -7.85
CA VAL A 92 -7.65 4.71 -8.69
C VAL A 92 -7.00 6.01 -8.17
N THR A 93 -5.96 6.47 -8.87
CA THR A 93 -5.75 7.89 -9.14
C THR A 93 -6.29 8.17 -10.56
N PRO A 94 -7.14 9.19 -10.77
CA PRO A 94 -7.47 9.61 -12.12
C PRO A 94 -6.23 10.26 -12.76
N THR A 95 -6.01 9.98 -14.04
CA THR A 95 -5.26 10.81 -14.99
C THR A 95 -3.80 10.45 -15.32
N VAL A 96 -3.09 9.57 -14.60
CA VAL A 96 -1.73 9.19 -15.06
C VAL A 96 -1.58 7.67 -15.09
N SER A 97 -1.33 7.14 -16.28
CA SER A 97 -0.98 5.74 -16.56
C SER A 97 -2.11 4.70 -16.67
N LEU A 98 -3.28 5.05 -17.24
CA LEU A 98 -4.05 4.06 -18.01
C LEU A 98 -3.60 4.00 -19.49
N GLY A 99 -2.98 5.07 -20.00
CA GLY A 99 -2.47 5.11 -21.37
C GLY A 99 -1.21 4.26 -21.60
N MET A 100 -0.26 4.25 -20.67
CA MET A 100 1.06 3.62 -20.90
C MET A 100 1.06 2.09 -20.79
N PHE A 101 0.19 1.49 -19.96
CA PHE A 101 0.20 0.05 -19.74
C PHE A 101 -0.66 -0.72 -20.76
N VAL A 102 -1.75 -0.12 -21.26
CA VAL A 102 -2.57 -0.73 -22.31
C VAL A 102 -1.84 -0.71 -23.65
N GLU A 103 -1.06 0.33 -23.94
CA GLU A 103 -0.33 0.46 -25.21
C GLU A 103 0.84 -0.55 -25.29
N LYS A 104 1.53 -0.84 -24.19
CA LYS A 104 2.62 -1.83 -24.15
C LYS A 104 2.17 -3.31 -24.17
N CYS A 105 0.89 -3.60 -23.89
CA CYS A 105 0.36 -4.98 -23.96
C CYS A 105 -0.29 -5.34 -25.31
N LEU A 106 -0.56 -4.35 -26.19
CA LEU A 106 -1.20 -4.58 -27.50
C LEU A 106 -0.22 -4.55 -28.68
N THR A 107 1.03 -4.14 -28.46
CA THR A 107 2.13 -4.30 -29.43
C THR A 107 3.15 -5.30 -28.90
N GLY A 108 2.84 -6.58 -29.07
CA GLY A 108 3.71 -7.73 -28.79
C GLY A 108 3.09 -8.99 -29.37
#